data_AF-D3APS4-F1
#
_entry.id   AF-D3APS4-F1
#
_cell.length_a   1.000
_cell.length_b   1.000
_cell.length_c   1.000
_cell.angle_alpha   90.00
_cell.angle_beta   90.00
_cell.angle_gamma   90.00
#
_symmetry.space_group_name_H-M   'P 1'
#
loop_
_entity.id
_entity.type
_entity.pdbx_description
1 polymer ?
#
loop_
_entity_poly.entity_id
_entity_poly.type
_entity_poly.pdbx_seq_one_letter_code
_entity_poly.pdbx_strand_id
1 'polypeptide(L)'
;MSKPVVAIVGRPNVGKSTLFNVLAGDTISIVKDTPGVTRDRIYADCTWLDKNFTLIDTGGIEPDSSDIILSQMREQAEIAIATADVIVFIVDVRQGLVDADSKVADMLRKSKKPVVLAVNKVDSFEKFGNDVYEFYNLGIGDPVPVSAASRLGLGELLDEVIKYFGEGTGEETEDDRPRIAIVGKPNVG
;
A
#
# COMPACT_ATOMS: atom_id res chain seq x y z
N MET A 1 -6.96 3.86 19.51
CA MET A 1 -7.39 2.93 18.43
C MET A 1 -6.17 2.20 17.89
N SER A 2 -6.33 1.09 17.16
CA SER A 2 -5.21 0.48 16.45
C SER A 2 -4.69 1.41 15.34
N LYS A 3 -3.38 1.38 15.10
CA LYS A 3 -2.72 2.13 14.04
C LYS A 3 -3.27 1.69 12.66
N PRO A 4 -3.74 2.61 11.79
CA PRO A 4 -4.25 2.24 10.47
C PRO A 4 -3.23 1.48 9.63
N VAL A 5 -3.71 0.54 8.81
CA VAL A 5 -2.89 -0.25 7.90
C VAL A 5 -3.12 0.21 6.46
N VAL A 6 -2.04 0.56 5.78
CA VAL A 6 -2.03 0.93 4.36
C VAL A 6 -1.30 -0.16 3.58
N ALA A 7 -1.94 -0.73 2.55
CA ALA A 7 -1.31 -1.75 1.70
C ALA A 7 -1.09 -1.22 0.28
N ILE A 8 0.08 -1.49 -0.30
CA ILE A 8 0.39 -1.19 -1.70
C ILE A 8 0.14 -2.42 -2.54
N VAL A 9 -0.72 -2.32 -3.55
CA VAL A 9 -1.07 -3.40 -4.48
C VAL A 9 -0.87 -2.93 -5.91
N GLY A 10 -0.39 -3.81 -6.79
CA GLY A 10 -0.23 -3.52 -8.21
C GLY A 10 0.49 -4.65 -8.93
N ARG A 11 0.50 -4.59 -10.27
CA ARG A 11 1.21 -5.56 -11.10
C ARG A 11 2.73 -5.59 -10.80
N PRO A 12 3.45 -6.68 -11.10
CA PRO A 12 4.91 -6.65 -11.11
C PRO A 12 5.50 -5.43 -11.84
N ASN A 13 6.60 -4.90 -11.33
CA ASN A 13 7.40 -3.82 -11.95
C ASN A 13 6.72 -2.44 -12.13
N VAL A 14 5.53 -2.21 -11.57
CA VAL A 14 4.89 -0.87 -11.56
C VAL A 14 5.54 0.12 -10.58
N GLY A 15 6.44 -0.37 -9.72
CA GLY A 15 7.20 0.43 -8.76
C GLY A 15 6.71 0.35 -7.31
N LYS A 16 6.00 -0.73 -6.93
CA LYS A 16 5.54 -1.00 -5.55
C LYS A 16 6.65 -0.85 -4.52
N SER A 17 7.72 -1.62 -4.66
CA SER A 17 8.82 -1.63 -3.69
C SER A 17 9.63 -0.33 -3.71
N THR A 18 9.69 0.38 -4.85
CA THR A 18 10.28 1.73 -4.88
C THR A 18 9.44 2.70 -4.07
N LEU A 19 8.12 2.73 -4.27
CA LEU A 19 7.21 3.57 -3.50
C LEU A 19 7.28 3.21 -2.02
N PHE A 20 7.21 1.91 -1.69
CA PHE A 20 7.34 1.41 -0.33
C PHE A 20 8.63 1.91 0.33
N ASN A 21 9.79 1.71 -0.31
CA ASN A 21 11.07 2.09 0.25
C ASN A 21 11.23 3.60 0.42
N VAL A 22 10.65 4.41 -0.46
CA VAL A 22 10.68 5.86 -0.32
C VAL A 22 9.80 6.31 0.85
N LEU A 23 8.57 5.79 0.95
CA LEU A 23 7.65 6.12 2.04
C LEU A 23 8.12 5.57 3.40
N ALA A 24 8.76 4.41 3.41
CA ALA A 24 9.37 3.81 4.60
C ALA A 24 10.69 4.50 4.99
N GLY A 25 11.45 4.96 3.99
CA GLY A 25 12.80 5.51 4.13
C GLY A 25 12.87 6.88 4.81
N ASP A 26 11.80 7.67 4.72
CA ASP A 26 11.70 8.94 5.45
C ASP A 26 11.36 8.73 6.95
N THR A 27 10.96 7.52 7.37
CA THR A 27 10.67 7.13 8.76
C THR A 27 11.03 5.66 9.06
N ILE A 28 12.30 5.24 8.90
CA ILE A 28 12.66 3.86 9.26
C ILE A 28 12.68 3.67 10.79
N SER A 29 11.64 3.03 11.32
CA SER A 29 11.70 2.25 12.56
C SER A 29 11.65 0.77 12.17
N ILE A 30 12.82 0.14 12.19
CA ILE A 30 13.12 -1.31 12.26
C ILE A 30 12.01 -2.27 11.77
N VAL A 31 12.31 -3.02 10.69
CA VAL A 31 11.55 -4.21 10.27
C VAL A 31 11.54 -5.22 11.43
N LYS A 32 10.41 -5.36 12.11
CA LYS A 32 10.20 -6.39 13.15
C LYS A 32 9.65 -7.65 12.51
N ASP A 33 10.47 -8.70 12.48
CA ASP A 33 10.01 -10.08 12.37
C ASP A 33 9.04 -10.34 13.52
N THR A 34 7.73 -10.29 13.24
CA THR A 34 6.70 -10.61 14.24
C THR A 34 6.46 -12.12 14.19
N PRO A 35 6.71 -12.89 15.27
CA PRO A 35 6.51 -14.33 15.24
C PRO A 35 5.06 -14.68 14.90
N GLY A 36 4.84 -15.35 13.76
CA GLY A 36 3.52 -15.75 13.28
C GLY A 36 3.06 -15.11 11.95
N VAL A 37 3.82 -14.18 11.37
CA VAL A 37 3.56 -13.68 10.01
C VAL A 37 4.24 -14.56 8.97
N THR A 38 3.57 -14.82 7.84
CA THR A 38 4.20 -15.45 6.68
C THR A 38 5.37 -14.59 6.21
N ARG A 39 6.50 -15.23 5.90
CA ARG A 39 7.83 -14.65 5.63
C ARG A 39 7.90 -13.64 4.46
N ASP A 40 6.80 -13.35 3.80
CA ASP A 40 6.78 -12.76 2.46
C ASP A 40 6.33 -11.29 2.42
N ARG A 41 6.09 -10.64 3.57
CA ARG A 41 5.56 -9.26 3.65
C ARG A 41 6.48 -8.33 4.43
N ILE A 42 6.73 -7.17 3.84
CA ILE A 42 7.55 -6.11 4.44
C ILE A 42 6.62 -5.07 5.05
N TYR A 43 6.91 -4.69 6.29
CA TYR A 43 6.16 -3.70 7.06
C TYR A 43 7.05 -2.49 7.35
N ALA A 44 6.48 -1.30 7.29
CA ALA A 44 7.14 -0.08 7.72
C ALA A 44 6.17 0.78 8.53
N ASP A 45 6.68 1.42 9.59
CA ASP A 45 5.97 2.45 10.30
C ASP A 45 6.17 3.79 9.58
N CYS A 46 5.06 4.44 9.22
CA CYS A 46 5.07 5.71 8.50
C CYS A 46 4.32 6.79 9.30
N THR A 47 4.76 8.03 9.13
CA THR A 47 4.11 9.22 9.70
C THR A 47 3.94 10.27 8.61
N TRP A 48 2.73 10.82 8.47
CA TRP A 48 2.44 11.94 7.57
C TRP A 48 1.45 12.89 8.24
N LEU A 49 1.78 14.18 8.33
CA LEU A 49 0.96 15.21 8.99
C LEU A 49 0.41 14.75 10.36
N ASP A 50 1.32 14.27 11.22
CA ASP A 50 1.02 13.72 12.57
C ASP A 50 0.10 12.50 12.59
N LYS A 51 -0.18 11.89 11.44
CA LYS A 51 -0.91 10.62 11.33
C LYS A 51 0.07 9.46 11.18
N ASN A 52 0.09 8.59 12.18
CA ASN A 52 0.87 7.36 12.18
C ASN A 52 0.08 6.21 11.53
N PHE A 53 0.69 5.48 10.61
CA PHE A 53 0.11 4.28 9.97
C PHE A 53 1.18 3.24 9.64
N THR A 54 0.77 1.98 9.48
CA THR A 54 1.67 0.89 9.07
C THR A 54 1.50 0.65 7.59
N LEU A 55 2.59 0.78 6.83
CA LEU A 55 2.65 0.50 5.40
C LEU A 55 3.06 -0.97 5.17
N ILE A 56 2.39 -1.63 4.23
CA ILE A 56 2.65 -3.03 3.84
C ILE A 56 2.91 -3.11 2.33
N ASP A 57 4.02 -3.75 1.94
CA ASP A 57 4.23 -4.20 0.55
C ASP A 57 3.64 -5.61 0.36
N THR A 58 2.60 -5.75 -0.46
CA THR A 58 2.01 -7.07 -0.76
C THR A 58 2.83 -7.88 -1.77
N GLY A 59 3.84 -7.28 -2.40
CA GLY A 59 4.68 -7.91 -3.42
C GLY A 59 6.04 -8.41 -2.93
N GLY A 60 6.28 -8.44 -1.62
CA GLY A 60 7.62 -8.56 -1.02
C GLY A 60 8.48 -9.75 -1.45
N ILE A 61 7.92 -10.83 -2.01
CA ILE A 61 8.67 -11.94 -2.62
C ILE A 61 7.88 -12.47 -3.82
N GLU A 62 7.99 -11.81 -4.99
CA GLU A 62 7.47 -12.34 -6.26
C GLU A 62 8.34 -13.54 -6.71
N PRO A 63 7.79 -14.76 -6.87
CA PRO A 63 8.50 -15.87 -7.51
C PRO A 63 8.75 -15.55 -8.99
N ASP A 64 9.94 -15.88 -9.51
CA ASP A 64 10.42 -15.62 -10.89
C ASP A 64 9.56 -16.21 -12.04
N SER A 65 8.40 -16.82 -11.78
CA SER A 65 7.61 -17.47 -12.82
C SER A 65 6.58 -16.53 -13.48
N SER A 66 6.78 -16.30 -14.78
CA SER A 66 5.88 -15.50 -15.64
C SER A 66 4.48 -16.10 -15.83
N ASP A 67 4.30 -17.39 -15.53
CA ASP A 67 3.11 -18.15 -15.93
C ASP A 67 1.90 -17.94 -14.98
N ILE A 68 2.06 -17.22 -13.87
CA ILE A 68 1.07 -17.13 -12.77
C ILE A 68 0.77 -15.67 -12.35
N ILE A 69 1.24 -14.67 -13.11
CA ILE A 69 1.19 -13.24 -12.73
C ILE A 69 -0.22 -12.79 -12.29
N LEU A 70 -1.25 -13.14 -13.06
CA LEU A 70 -2.61 -12.70 -12.73
C LEU A 70 -3.13 -13.32 -11.42
N SER A 71 -2.88 -14.60 -11.18
CA SER A 71 -3.26 -15.27 -9.93
C SER A 71 -2.51 -14.73 -8.72
N GLN A 72 -1.22 -14.43 -8.87
CA GLN A 72 -0.42 -13.78 -7.82
C GLN A 72 -0.98 -12.39 -7.50
N MET A 73 -1.27 -11.58 -8.51
CA MET A 73 -1.88 -10.26 -8.32
C MET A 73 -3.23 -10.34 -7.61
N ARG A 74 -4.05 -11.36 -7.92
CA ARG A 74 -5.32 -11.59 -7.25
C ARG A 74 -5.13 -11.92 -5.77
N GLU A 75 -4.22 -12.83 -5.45
CA GLU A 75 -3.91 -13.19 -4.07
C GLU A 75 -3.40 -11.99 -3.27
N GLN A 76 -2.50 -11.19 -3.86
CA GLN A 76 -2.01 -9.94 -3.25
C GLN A 76 -3.14 -8.95 -2.99
N ALA A 77 -4.06 -8.79 -3.95
CA ALA A 77 -5.24 -7.94 -3.77
C ALA A 77 -6.18 -8.47 -2.68
N GLU A 78 -6.43 -9.77 -2.61
CA GLU A 78 -7.26 -10.40 -1.57
C GLU A 78 -6.65 -10.19 -0.18
N ILE A 79 -5.33 -10.34 -0.06
CA ILE A 79 -4.59 -10.06 1.18
C ILE A 79 -4.77 -8.60 1.57
N ALA A 80 -4.52 -7.65 0.67
CA ALA A 80 -4.71 -6.23 0.97
C ALA A 80 -6.15 -5.91 1.39
N ILE A 81 -7.15 -6.48 0.70
CA ILE A 81 -8.56 -6.32 1.05
C ILE A 81 -8.84 -6.83 2.47
N ALA A 82 -8.25 -7.95 2.86
CA ALA A 82 -8.45 -8.55 4.17
C ALA A 82 -7.75 -7.76 5.30
N THR A 83 -6.57 -7.19 5.05
CA THR A 83 -5.72 -6.64 6.11
C THR A 83 -5.68 -5.12 6.18
N ALA A 84 -5.91 -4.42 5.08
CA ALA A 84 -5.71 -2.97 5.00
C ALA A 84 -6.96 -2.18 5.37
N ASP A 85 -6.77 -1.03 6.00
CA ASP A 85 -7.79 -0.01 6.16
C ASP A 85 -7.87 0.87 4.90
N VAL A 86 -6.74 1.13 4.25
CA VAL A 86 -6.64 1.86 2.98
C VAL A 86 -5.73 1.11 2.02
N ILE A 87 -6.12 1.03 0.74
CA ILE A 87 -5.32 0.37 -0.29
C ILE A 87 -4.78 1.42 -1.26
N VAL A 88 -3.47 1.45 -1.48
CA VAL A 88 -2.85 2.19 -2.58
C VAL A 88 -2.74 1.24 -3.77
N PHE A 89 -3.57 1.44 -4.78
CA PHE A 89 -3.47 0.68 -6.02
C PHE A 89 -2.55 1.42 -7.00
N ILE A 90 -1.39 0.84 -7.29
CA ILE A 90 -0.36 1.46 -8.11
C ILE A 90 -0.29 0.86 -9.51
N VAL A 91 -0.24 1.74 -10.50
CA VAL A 91 -0.16 1.43 -11.94
C VAL A 91 0.99 2.19 -12.60
N ASP A 92 1.38 1.82 -13.82
CA ASP A 92 2.53 2.41 -14.53
C ASP A 92 2.09 3.21 -15.75
N VAL A 93 2.26 4.53 -15.72
CA VAL A 93 1.87 5.43 -16.82
C VAL A 93 2.56 5.08 -18.14
N ARG A 94 3.79 4.56 -18.09
CA ARG A 94 4.59 4.29 -19.29
C ARG A 94 4.10 3.06 -20.05
N GLN A 95 3.37 2.18 -19.38
CA GLN A 95 2.79 0.98 -19.98
C GLN A 95 1.32 1.16 -20.37
N GLY A 96 0.70 2.28 -19.98
CA GLY A 96 -0.73 2.50 -20.12
C GLY A 96 -1.56 1.50 -19.30
N LEU A 97 -2.85 1.46 -19.59
CA LEU A 97 -3.76 0.52 -18.95
C LEU A 97 -3.59 -0.89 -19.53
N VAL A 98 -3.48 -1.90 -18.67
CA VAL A 98 -3.49 -3.31 -19.10
C VAL A 98 -4.62 -4.12 -18.45
N ASP A 99 -4.97 -5.26 -19.06
CA ASP A 99 -6.05 -6.15 -18.61
C ASP A 99 -5.92 -6.59 -17.15
N ALA A 100 -4.68 -6.82 -16.70
CA ALA A 100 -4.39 -7.24 -15.34
C ALA A 100 -4.77 -6.15 -14.32
N ASP A 101 -4.58 -4.88 -14.67
CA ASP A 101 -4.93 -3.75 -13.81
C ASP A 101 -6.46 -3.64 -13.67
N SER A 102 -7.18 -3.80 -14.79
CA SER A 102 -8.65 -3.80 -14.79
C SER A 102 -9.23 -4.92 -13.92
N LYS A 103 -8.65 -6.13 -13.98
CA LYS A 103 -9.10 -7.27 -13.16
C LYS A 103 -8.86 -7.06 -11.66
N VAL A 104 -7.73 -6.46 -11.28
CA VAL A 104 -7.46 -6.13 -9.87
C VAL A 104 -8.37 -4.99 -9.43
N ALA A 105 -8.57 -3.96 -10.24
CA ALA A 105 -9.48 -2.86 -9.94
C ALA A 105 -10.91 -3.35 -9.68
N ASP A 106 -11.41 -4.31 -10.47
CA ASP A 106 -12.71 -4.94 -10.22
C ASP A 106 -12.83 -5.57 -8.84
N MET A 107 -11.78 -6.24 -8.36
CA MET A 107 -11.75 -6.85 -7.04
C MET A 107 -11.75 -5.78 -5.94
N LEU A 108 -10.89 -4.78 -6.09
CA LEU A 108 -10.76 -3.67 -5.15
C LEU A 108 -12.08 -2.89 -5.03
N ARG A 109 -12.74 -2.57 -6.15
CA ARG A 109 -14.07 -1.90 -6.15
C ARG A 109 -15.14 -2.70 -5.43
N LYS A 110 -15.17 -4.03 -5.61
CA LYS A 110 -16.13 -4.92 -4.94
C LYS A 110 -15.91 -5.03 -3.43
N SER A 111 -14.67 -4.82 -2.96
CA SER A 111 -14.33 -4.90 -1.54
C SER A 111 -14.94 -3.79 -0.68
N LYS A 112 -15.29 -2.65 -1.29
CA LYS A 112 -15.73 -1.42 -0.62
C LYS A 112 -14.71 -0.83 0.38
N LYS A 113 -13.46 -1.32 0.38
CA LYS A 113 -12.36 -0.67 1.09
C LYS A 113 -12.04 0.67 0.41
N PRO A 114 -11.59 1.69 1.15
CA PRO A 114 -10.96 2.86 0.56
C PRO A 114 -9.79 2.47 -0.34
N VAL A 115 -9.77 3.01 -1.57
CA VAL A 115 -8.69 2.77 -2.54
C VAL A 115 -8.24 4.10 -3.11
N VAL A 116 -6.93 4.34 -3.05
CA VAL A 116 -6.27 5.49 -3.68
C VAL A 116 -5.51 4.97 -4.90
N LEU A 117 -5.79 5.53 -6.08
CA LEU A 117 -5.16 5.14 -7.34
C LEU A 117 -3.89 5.96 -7.56
N ALA A 118 -2.72 5.32 -7.50
CA ALA A 118 -1.42 5.94 -7.75
C ALA A 118 -0.94 5.61 -9.17
N VAL A 119 -0.89 6.61 -10.05
CA VAL A 119 -0.34 6.45 -11.41
C VAL A 119 1.15 6.80 -11.36
N ASN A 120 2.00 5.78 -11.33
CA ASN A 120 3.42 5.92 -11.07
C ASN A 120 4.25 6.14 -12.34
N LYS A 121 5.50 6.57 -12.16
CA LYS A 121 6.50 6.89 -13.20
C LYS A 121 6.16 8.12 -14.03
N VAL A 122 5.35 9.03 -13.47
CA VAL A 122 5.05 10.36 -14.02
C VAL A 122 6.21 11.31 -13.69
N ASP A 123 7.37 11.10 -14.31
CA ASP A 123 8.58 11.92 -14.02
C ASP A 123 8.50 13.32 -14.63
N SER A 124 7.58 13.53 -15.59
CA SER A 124 7.29 14.82 -16.21
C SER A 124 5.81 14.91 -16.50
N PHE A 125 5.15 15.90 -15.87
CA PHE A 125 3.73 16.15 -16.08
C PHE A 125 3.43 16.68 -17.48
N GLU A 126 4.35 17.46 -18.08
CA GLU A 126 4.22 17.92 -19.47
C GLU A 126 4.13 16.73 -20.44
N LYS A 127 4.89 15.67 -20.17
CA LYS A 127 4.94 14.49 -21.03
C LYS A 127 3.76 13.55 -20.81
N PHE A 128 3.45 13.25 -19.54
CA PHE A 128 2.55 12.16 -19.17
C PHE A 128 1.19 12.63 -18.63
N GLY A 129 0.98 13.93 -18.43
CA GLY A 129 -0.23 14.45 -17.79
C GLY A 129 -1.52 14.04 -18.51
N ASN A 130 -1.49 13.98 -19.84
CA ASN A 130 -2.63 13.49 -20.62
C ASN A 130 -2.84 11.98 -20.48
N ASP A 131 -1.76 11.20 -20.36
CA ASP A 131 -1.82 9.74 -20.24
C ASP A 131 -2.40 9.30 -18.89
N VAL A 132 -2.25 10.12 -17.84
CA VAL A 132 -2.86 9.87 -16.53
C VAL A 132 -4.39 9.79 -16.63
N TYR A 133 -5.02 10.53 -17.54
CA TYR A 133 -6.48 10.53 -17.70
C TYR A 133 -7.03 9.17 -18.15
N GLU A 134 -6.23 8.35 -18.84
CA GLU A 134 -6.66 7.00 -19.26
C GLU A 134 -7.05 6.14 -18.05
N PHE A 135 -6.42 6.35 -16.90
CA PHE A 135 -6.62 5.53 -15.71
C PHE A 135 -7.94 5.79 -14.99
N TYR A 136 -8.69 6.84 -15.36
CA TYR A 136 -10.10 6.99 -14.94
C TYR A 136 -10.96 5.79 -15.37
N ASN A 137 -10.58 5.08 -16.44
CA ASN A 137 -11.30 3.89 -16.90
C ASN A 137 -11.30 2.74 -15.87
N LEU A 138 -10.37 2.75 -14.90
CA LEU A 138 -10.38 1.81 -13.77
C LEU A 138 -11.53 2.06 -12.79
N GLY A 139 -12.18 3.22 -12.85
CA GLY A 139 -13.27 3.63 -11.95
C GLY A 139 -12.88 3.60 -10.47
N ILE A 140 -11.62 3.93 -10.17
CA ILE A 140 -11.08 4.07 -8.81
C ILE A 140 -10.75 5.55 -8.59
N GLY A 141 -11.74 6.33 -8.21
CA GLY A 141 -11.58 7.74 -7.85
C GLY A 141 -10.81 8.59 -8.87
N ASP A 142 -10.19 9.65 -8.37
CA ASP A 142 -9.27 10.49 -9.14
C ASP A 142 -7.86 9.88 -9.11
N PRO A 143 -7.21 9.65 -10.28
CA PRO A 143 -5.84 9.15 -10.33
C PRO A 143 -4.85 10.19 -9.77
N VAL A 144 -3.99 9.77 -8.84
CA VAL A 144 -2.93 10.59 -8.28
C VAL A 144 -1.63 10.32 -9.06
N PRO A 145 -1.12 11.29 -9.85
CA PRO A 145 0.13 11.13 -10.57
C PRO A 145 1.32 11.18 -9.60
N VAL A 146 2.18 10.18 -9.66
CA VAL A 146 3.37 10.10 -8.82
C VAL A 146 4.61 9.66 -9.61
N SER A 147 5.78 10.03 -9.10
CA SER A 147 7.02 9.35 -9.43
C SER A 147 7.73 8.95 -8.15
N ALA A 148 7.65 7.67 -7.80
CA ALA A 148 8.36 7.14 -6.64
C ALA A 148 9.88 7.33 -6.79
N ALA A 149 10.43 7.10 -7.99
CA ALA A 149 11.86 7.21 -8.23
C ALA A 149 12.39 8.65 -8.11
N SER A 150 11.59 9.63 -8.53
CA SER A 150 11.93 11.06 -8.46
C SER A 150 11.35 11.78 -7.25
N ARG A 151 10.62 11.07 -6.37
CA ARG A 151 9.92 11.61 -5.19
C ARG A 151 8.94 12.74 -5.51
N LEU A 152 8.21 12.63 -6.62
CA LEU A 152 7.20 13.60 -7.03
C LEU A 152 5.79 13.08 -6.73
N GLY A 153 4.87 13.96 -6.32
CA GLY A 153 3.46 13.62 -6.08
C GLY A 153 3.19 12.81 -4.81
N LEU A 154 4.22 12.55 -3.99
CA LEU A 154 4.10 11.66 -2.83
C LEU A 154 3.30 12.31 -1.69
N GLY A 155 3.40 13.62 -1.52
CA GLY A 155 2.62 14.34 -0.51
C GLY A 155 1.13 14.31 -0.83
N GLU A 156 0.77 14.57 -2.08
CA GLU A 156 -0.60 14.48 -2.58
C GLU A 156 -1.16 13.07 -2.44
N LEU A 157 -0.36 12.04 -2.73
CA LEU A 157 -0.73 10.66 -2.51
C LEU A 157 -1.03 10.37 -1.02
N LEU A 158 -0.16 10.82 -0.13
CA LEU A 158 -0.33 10.61 1.31
C LEU A 158 -1.51 11.42 1.86
N ASP A 159 -1.75 12.63 1.36
CA ASP A 159 -2.93 13.43 1.68
C ASP A 159 -4.22 12.70 1.32
N GLU A 160 -4.29 12.08 0.12
CA GLU A 160 -5.45 11.24 -0.24
C GLU A 160 -5.59 10.00 0.65
N VAL A 161 -4.48 9.38 1.07
CA VAL A 161 -4.51 8.21 1.96
C VAL A 161 -5.07 8.57 3.34
N ILE A 162 -4.57 9.64 3.96
CA ILE A 162 -4.95 10.00 5.33
C ILE A 162 -6.39 10.52 5.45
N LYS A 163 -7.03 10.95 4.36
CA LYS A 163 -8.46 11.34 4.35
C LYS A 163 -9.39 10.22 4.81
N TYR A 164 -8.95 8.97 4.69
CA TYR A 164 -9.71 7.80 5.09
C TYR A 164 -9.40 7.34 6.53
N PHE A 165 -8.49 8.02 7.21
CA PHE A 165 -8.23 7.75 8.62
C PHE A 165 -9.34 8.36 9.48
N GLY A 166 -9.88 7.60 10.42
CA GLY A 166 -10.92 8.09 11.33
C GLY A 166 -10.42 9.21 12.25
N GLU A 167 -11.33 10.03 12.76
CA GLU A 167 -10.98 11.04 13.78
C GLU A 167 -10.31 10.36 14.99
N GLY A 168 -9.16 10.89 15.44
CA GLY A 168 -8.36 10.31 16.53
C GLY A 168 -7.56 9.04 16.18
N THR A 169 -7.52 8.57 14.93
CA THR A 169 -6.55 7.54 14.51
C THR A 169 -5.18 8.17 14.26
N GLY A 170 -4.13 7.51 14.75
CA GLY A 170 -2.73 7.91 14.58
C GLY A 170 -2.17 8.84 15.66
N GLU A 171 -3.00 9.38 16.55
CA GLU A 171 -2.54 10.07 17.76
C GLU A 171 -1.95 9.04 18.72
N GLU A 172 -0.65 9.13 19.00
CA GLU A 172 -0.04 8.38 20.08
C GLU A 172 -0.60 8.92 21.39
N THR A 173 -1.64 8.27 21.92
CA THR A 173 -1.86 8.34 23.37
C THR A 173 -0.70 7.58 24.00
N GLU A 174 0.18 8.26 24.73
CA GLU A 174 1.13 7.61 25.66
C GLU A 174 0.30 6.69 26.57
N ASP A 175 0.27 5.40 26.24
CA ASP A 175 -0.34 4.39 27.10
C ASP A 175 0.75 3.93 28.07
N ASP A 176 0.93 4.69 29.15
CA ASP A 176 1.88 4.42 30.24
C ASP A 176 1.63 3.09 30.97
N ARG A 177 0.57 2.35 30.61
CA ARG A 177 0.28 1.05 31.21
C ARG A 177 1.20 -0.02 30.62
N PRO A 178 1.88 -0.82 31.47
CA PRO A 178 2.74 -1.89 31.00
C PRO A 178 1.92 -2.93 30.20
N ARG A 179 2.34 -3.19 28.95
CA ARG A 179 1.80 -4.29 28.14
C ARG A 179 2.51 -5.59 28.52
N ILE A 180 1.80 -6.48 29.21
CA ILE A 180 2.30 -7.78 29.63
C ILE A 180 1.76 -8.85 28.67
N ALA A 181 2.66 -9.57 28.00
CA ALA A 181 2.33 -10.81 27.31
C ALA A 181 2.80 -11.99 28.16
N ILE A 182 1.88 -12.90 28.51
CA ILE A 182 2.20 -14.16 29.20
C ILE A 182 2.29 -15.24 28.11
N VAL A 183 3.47 -15.83 27.95
CA VAL A 183 3.72 -16.91 26.98
C VAL A 183 4.02 -18.19 27.73
N GLY A 184 3.25 -19.24 27.46
CA GLY A 184 3.38 -20.55 28.08
C GLY A 184 3.08 -21.68 27.09
N LYS A 185 3.68 -22.85 27.31
CA LYS A 185 3.30 -24.09 26.60
C LYS A 185 1.86 -24.49 27.00
N PRO A 186 1.16 -25.31 26.21
CA PRO A 186 -0.14 -25.84 26.62
C PRO A 186 -0.06 -26.47 28.02
N ASN A 187 -1.02 -26.12 28.89
CA ASN A 187 -1.16 -26.61 30.28
C ASN A 187 -0.09 -26.14 31.28
N VAL A 188 0.56 -24.99 31.07
CA VAL A 188 1.37 -24.34 32.12
C VAL A 188 0.60 -23.14 32.65
N GLY A 189 -0.08 -23.32 33.78
CA GLY A 189 -0.72 -22.24 34.53
C GLY A 189 0.29 -21.42 35.29
#